data_AF-A0A7R9XJW8-F1
#
_entry.id   AF-A0A7R9XJW8-F1
#
_cell.length_a   1.000
_cell.length_b   1.000
_cell.length_c   1.000
_cell.angle_alpha   90.00
_cell.angle_beta   90.00
_cell.angle_gamma   90.00
#
_symmetry.space_group_name_H-M   'P 1'
#
loop_
_entity.id
_entity.type
_entity.pdbx_description
1 polymer ?
#
loop_
_entity_poly.entity_id
_entity_poly.type
_entity_poly.pdbx_seq_one_letter_code
_entity_poly.pdbx_strand_id
1 'polypeptide(L)' 'NQFVEICETKSNYRNVNSGVKQGSILGSFLFIICGNDLFSSIPHIVIMYSDDITCCLQNNYL' A
#
# COMPACT_ATOMS: atom_id res chain seq x y z
N ASN A 1 -2.23 -16.45 -2.20
CA ASN A 1 -3.37 -17.16 -1.64
C ASN A 1 -3.43 -16.92 -0.14
N GLN A 2 -4.61 -16.94 0.41
CA GLN A 2 -4.92 -16.31 1.67
C GLN A 2 -5.99 -17.16 2.32
N PHE A 3 -6.11 -17.01 3.63
CA PHE A 3 -7.16 -17.67 4.38
C PHE A 3 -7.53 -16.73 5.54
N VAL A 4 -8.73 -16.88 6.04
CA VAL A 4 -9.38 -15.97 6.99
C VAL A 4 -9.99 -16.80 8.12
N GLU A 5 -10.01 -16.22 9.30
CA GLU A 5 -10.50 -16.84 10.53
C GLU A 5 -11.39 -15.85 11.27
N ILE A 6 -12.55 -16.34 11.71
CA ILE A 6 -13.54 -15.56 12.43
C ILE A 6 -14.10 -16.48 13.52
N CYS A 7 -14.02 -16.03 14.77
CA CYS A 7 -14.38 -16.84 15.95
C CYS A 7 -13.57 -18.16 15.97
N GLU A 8 -14.22 -19.33 15.97
CA GLU A 8 -13.54 -20.63 16.17
C GLU A 8 -13.36 -21.45 14.89
N THR A 9 -13.68 -20.88 13.72
CA THR A 9 -13.59 -21.59 12.45
C THR A 9 -12.49 -20.98 11.58
N LYS A 10 -11.51 -21.82 11.25
CA LYS A 10 -10.29 -21.42 10.55
C LYS A 10 -10.19 -22.10 9.20
N SER A 11 -9.68 -21.37 8.21
CA SER A 11 -9.37 -21.95 6.91
C SER A 11 -7.92 -22.44 6.80
N ASN A 12 -7.69 -23.28 5.79
CA ASN A 12 -6.38 -23.80 5.46
C ASN A 12 -5.63 -22.86 4.53
N TYR A 13 -4.32 -22.89 4.71
CA TYR A 13 -3.41 -21.97 4.09
C TYR A 13 -3.26 -22.19 2.61
N ARG A 14 -2.86 -21.09 1.98
CA ARG A 14 -2.62 -21.05 0.57
C ARG A 14 -1.52 -19.95 0.39
N ASN A 15 -0.70 -20.01 -0.66
CA ASN A 15 0.49 -19.17 -0.88
C ASN A 15 0.31 -17.84 -1.67
N VAL A 16 0.56 -16.64 -1.11
CA VAL A 16 0.63 -15.34 -1.85
C VAL A 16 2.06 -15.14 -2.34
N ASN A 17 2.27 -15.04 -3.65
CA ASN A 17 3.64 -15.01 -4.19
C ASN A 17 4.11 -13.60 -4.59
N SER A 18 3.22 -12.61 -4.59
CA SER A 18 3.54 -11.18 -4.69
C SER A 18 2.29 -10.34 -4.44
N GLY A 19 2.49 -9.11 -3.95
CA GLY A 19 1.43 -8.13 -3.71
C GLY A 19 0.44 -8.52 -2.61
N VAL A 20 -0.68 -7.78 -2.55
CA VAL A 20 -1.83 -8.04 -1.67
C VAL A 20 -3.04 -8.45 -2.51
N LYS A 21 -4.01 -9.18 -1.94
CA LYS A 21 -5.28 -9.37 -2.68
C LYS A 21 -6.04 -8.06 -2.66
N GLN A 22 -6.56 -7.69 -3.82
CA GLN A 22 -7.63 -6.72 -3.92
C GLN A 22 -8.84 -7.14 -3.08
N GLY A 23 -9.50 -6.17 -2.45
CA GLY A 23 -10.64 -6.41 -1.56
C GLY A 23 -10.25 -6.91 -0.15
N SER A 24 -8.96 -7.08 0.13
CA SER A 24 -8.48 -7.22 1.49
C SER A 24 -8.52 -5.85 2.17
N ILE A 25 -9.29 -5.72 3.25
CA ILE A 25 -9.30 -4.53 4.12
C ILE A 25 -7.87 -4.19 4.54
N LEU A 26 -7.11 -5.22 4.89
CA LEU A 26 -5.71 -5.08 5.28
C LEU A 26 -4.80 -4.76 4.09
N GLY A 27 -5.14 -5.21 2.88
CA GLY A 27 -4.40 -4.91 1.66
C GLY A 27 -4.33 -3.41 1.34
N SER A 28 -5.45 -2.69 1.47
CA SER A 28 -5.48 -1.24 1.27
C SER A 28 -4.66 -0.49 2.32
N PHE A 29 -4.68 -0.96 3.57
CA PHE A 29 -3.86 -0.39 4.64
C PHE A 29 -2.36 -0.64 4.42
N LEU A 30 -1.98 -1.86 4.06
CA LEU A 30 -0.60 -2.23 3.72
C LEU A 30 -0.07 -1.45 2.52
N PHE A 31 -0.94 -1.12 1.56
CA PHE A 31 -0.58 -0.30 0.40
C PHE A 31 -0.16 1.12 0.82
N ILE A 32 -0.90 1.75 1.73
CA ILE A 32 -0.58 3.09 2.26
C ILE A 32 0.77 3.09 2.99
N ILE A 33 1.04 2.07 3.80
CA ILE A 33 2.32 1.94 4.52
C ILE A 33 3.48 1.79 3.53
N CYS A 34 3.35 0.89 2.55
CA CYS A 34 4.35 0.68 1.50
C CYS A 34 4.62 1.97 0.72
N GLY A 35 3.56 2.71 0.40
CA GLY A 35 3.67 4.03 -0.22
C GLY A 35 4.49 4.98 0.65
N ASN A 36 4.12 5.18 1.91
CA ASN A 36 4.81 6.13 2.80
C ASN A 36 6.33 5.94 2.86
N ASP A 37 6.80 4.69 2.89
CA ASP A 37 8.23 4.38 2.89
C ASP A 37 8.91 4.80 1.58
N LEU A 38 8.27 4.57 0.43
CA LEU A 38 8.76 4.99 -0.89
C LEU A 38 8.96 6.51 -0.95
N PHE A 39 8.02 7.30 -0.44
CA PHE A 39 8.06 8.77 -0.55
C PHE A 39 8.93 9.47 0.47
N SER A 40 9.25 8.82 1.59
CA SER A 40 10.23 9.35 2.55
C SER A 40 11.61 9.62 1.89
N SER A 41 11.90 8.94 0.77
CA SER A 41 13.12 9.10 -0.01
C SER A 41 13.07 10.23 -1.06
N ILE A 42 11.89 10.83 -1.30
CA ILE A 42 11.69 11.85 -2.33
C ILE A 42 11.78 13.25 -1.69
N PRO A 43 12.74 14.10 -2.10
CA PRO A 43 12.98 15.41 -1.48
C PRO A 43 12.01 16.51 -1.97
N HIS A 44 10.77 16.15 -2.30
CA HIS A 44 9.75 17.05 -2.86
C HIS A 44 8.40 16.79 -2.22
N ILE A 45 7.46 17.73 -2.41
CA ILE A 45 6.08 17.53 -1.96
C ILE A 45 5.47 16.42 -2.82
N VAL A 46 5.03 15.35 -2.17
CA VAL A 46 4.33 14.24 -2.82
C VAL A 46 2.93 14.11 -2.24
N ILE A 47 1.94 14.10 -3.12
CA ILE A 47 0.54 13.84 -2.79
C ILE A 47 0.21 12.43 -3.28
N MET A 48 -0.34 11.61 -2.39
CA MET A 48 -0.70 10.22 -2.68
C MET A 48 -2.20 9.98 -2.52
N TYR A 49 -2.73 9.14 -3.39
CA TYR A 49 -4.06 8.57 -3.25
C TYR A 49 -4.10 7.17 -3.85
N SER A 50 -4.13 6.13 -3.00
CA SER A 50 -3.95 4.75 -3.48
C SER A 50 -2.66 4.67 -4.31
N ASP A 51 -2.72 4.12 -5.52
CA ASP A 51 -1.65 3.99 -6.50
C ASP A 51 -1.33 5.28 -7.27
N ASP A 52 -2.16 6.31 -7.18
CA ASP A 52 -1.90 7.61 -7.79
C ASP A 52 -0.92 8.43 -6.97
N ILE A 53 0.12 8.93 -7.64
CA ILE A 53 1.21 9.71 -7.03
C ILE A 53 1.39 10.99 -7.83
N THR A 54 1.28 12.13 -7.15
CA THR A 54 1.58 13.44 -7.72
C THR A 54 2.83 14.01 -7.04
N CYS A 55 3.93 14.12 -7.79
CA CYS A 55 5.15 14.78 -7.34
C CYS A 55 5.15 16.24 -7.78
N CYS A 56 5.10 17.16 -6.81
CA CYS A 56 5.13 18.58 -7.06
C CYS A 56 6.58 19.07 -7.07
N LEU A 57 7.12 19.32 -8.26
CA LEU A 57 8.41 19.98 -8.43
C LEU A 57 8.24 21.48 -8.18
N GLN A 58 8.79 21.96 -7.07
CA GLN A 58 8.85 23.39 -6.83
C GLN A 58 10.13 23.94 -7.45
N ASN A 59 9.97 24.59 -8.60
CA ASN A 59 11.07 25.30 -9.23
C ASN A 59 11.26 26.64 -8.49
N ASN A 60 12.32 26.76 -7.69
CA ASN A 60 12.64 27.98 -6.97
C ASN A 60 13.43 29.00 -7.82
N TYR A 61 13.34 28.90 -9.15
CA TYR A 61 13.90 29.91 -10.04
C TYR A 61 12.83 30.95 -10.32
N LEU A 62 13.12 32.17 -9.85
CA LEU A 62 12.47 33.43 -10.19
C LEU A 62 12.28 33.57 -11.71
#